data_AF-A0A6N8BBV2-F1
#
_entry.id   AF-A0A6N8BBV2-F1
#
_cell.length_a   1.000
_cell.length_b   1.000
_cell.length_c   1.000
_cell.angle_alpha   90.00
_cell.angle_beta   90.00
_cell.angle_gamma   90.00
#
_symmetry.space_group_name_H-M   'P 1'
#
loop_
_entity.id
_entity.type
_entity.pdbx_description
1 polymer ?
#
loop_
_entity_poly.entity_id
_entity_poly.type
_entity_poly.pdbx_seq_one_letter_code
_entity_poly.pdbx_strand_id
1 'polypeptide(L)'
;MSCICQIDRRGSLMSLPTSYIAVDILSIEEIKAISTKKYEQAVLVFGSGSNKLKVLCGDNCQETWAIMPPVNVLIQWLSQTKICFQEAIVVHNHPQVPWHGEIIPSDNDVVSTEFLKWQLALLGIRLTDHTIISGDKKQSLAEIKLYRHNSPLKVSGFEIKRFIYCFLVQASVVVETTGSVLDELIDALEKNLDRIRQYYENPHCCRIFKTKPVDDKFTKKLLTLGTSDTVINKLINFFIDLDDGKRFKIKPEKVIPYGLELQKKFISATYKLR
;
A
#
# COMPACT_ATOMS: atom_id res chain seq x y z
N MET A 1 27.81 -33.92 -6.58
CA MET A 1 28.65 -32.84 -5.99
C MET A 1 29.16 -31.96 -7.13
N SER A 2 29.41 -30.68 -6.83
CA SER A 2 29.77 -29.53 -7.72
C SER A 2 28.68 -29.09 -8.69
N CYS A 3 27.86 -28.09 -8.34
CA CYS A 3 28.10 -26.62 -8.27
C CYS A 3 27.81 -25.91 -9.59
N ILE A 4 26.57 -25.41 -9.67
CA ILE A 4 26.12 -24.36 -10.58
C ILE A 4 26.61 -23.03 -10.01
N CYS A 5 27.46 -22.33 -10.75
CA CYS A 5 27.75 -20.92 -10.57
C CYS A 5 28.01 -20.33 -11.95
N GLN A 6 27.08 -19.47 -12.41
CA GLN A 6 27.34 -18.25 -13.16
C GLN A 6 26.03 -17.77 -13.80
N ILE A 7 25.38 -16.79 -13.17
CA ILE A 7 24.72 -15.71 -13.92
C ILE A 7 25.14 -14.40 -13.25
N ASP A 8 25.55 -13.49 -14.12
CA ASP A 8 26.44 -12.38 -13.91
C ASP A 8 25.81 -11.20 -13.15
N ARG A 9 26.70 -10.48 -12.47
CA ARG A 9 26.50 -9.19 -11.82
C ARG A 9 26.49 -8.10 -12.88
N ARG A 10 25.44 -7.27 -12.90
CA ARG A 10 25.39 -5.82 -13.20
C ARG A 10 24.05 -5.45 -13.84
N GLY A 11 22.96 -5.66 -13.09
CA GLY A 11 21.80 -4.80 -13.23
C GLY A 11 22.11 -3.52 -12.47
N SER A 12 22.32 -2.42 -13.19
CA SER A 12 22.42 -1.06 -12.65
C SER A 12 21.41 -0.88 -11.52
N LEU A 13 21.88 -0.79 -10.27
CA LEU A 13 21.12 -0.22 -9.18
C LEU A 13 20.89 1.23 -9.60
N MET A 14 19.73 1.50 -10.22
CA MET A 14 19.22 2.86 -10.28
C MET A 14 19.21 3.36 -8.85
N SER A 15 20.18 4.23 -8.53
CA SER A 15 20.18 4.99 -7.29
C SER A 15 18.83 5.71 -7.26
N LEU A 16 17.95 5.28 -6.36
CA LEU A 16 16.66 5.94 -6.18
C LEU A 16 16.94 7.41 -5.85
N PRO A 17 16.24 8.36 -6.50
CA PRO A 17 16.47 9.76 -6.23
C PRO A 17 16.30 10.07 -4.74
N THR A 18 17.16 10.96 -4.23
CA THR A 18 16.96 11.72 -3.00
C THR A 18 15.52 12.23 -2.95
N SER A 19 14.86 12.07 -1.80
CA SER A 19 13.48 12.54 -1.56
C SER A 19 13.29 13.96 -2.12
N TYR A 20 12.33 14.16 -3.03
CA TYR A 20 12.15 15.44 -3.72
C TYR A 20 11.24 16.41 -2.95
N ILE A 21 10.42 15.90 -2.03
CA ILE A 21 9.58 16.74 -1.18
C ILE A 21 10.43 17.34 -0.04
N ALA A 22 11.17 18.40 -0.32
CA ALA A 22 11.82 19.28 0.66
C ALA A 22 11.01 20.58 0.78
N VAL A 23 9.80 20.47 1.32
CA VAL A 23 8.79 21.54 1.29
C VAL A 23 8.45 21.94 2.72
N ASP A 24 8.31 23.25 2.97
CA ASP A 24 7.63 23.68 4.17
C ASP A 24 6.13 23.37 4.05
N ILE A 25 5.76 22.17 4.46
CA ILE A 25 4.39 21.66 4.40
C ILE A 25 3.38 22.55 5.13
N LEU A 26 3.83 23.39 6.09
CA LEU A 26 2.96 24.36 6.76
C LEU A 26 2.57 25.54 5.86
N SER A 27 3.25 25.74 4.73
CA SER A 27 2.88 26.77 3.75
C SER A 27 1.66 26.40 2.90
N ILE A 28 1.35 25.10 2.79
CA ILE A 28 0.25 24.54 2.00
C ILE A 28 -1.10 24.91 2.63
N GLU A 29 -2.01 25.46 1.84
CA GLU A 29 -3.29 26.02 2.32
C GLU A 29 -4.17 24.97 3.00
N GLU A 30 -4.26 23.77 2.43
CA GLU A 30 -5.04 22.66 2.99
C GLU A 30 -4.48 22.19 4.34
N ILE A 31 -3.16 22.23 4.50
CA ILE A 31 -2.50 21.87 5.76
C ILE A 31 -2.75 22.95 6.82
N LYS A 32 -2.66 24.24 6.44
CA LYS A 32 -3.07 25.35 7.33
C LYS A 32 -4.54 25.22 7.73
N ALA A 33 -5.40 24.77 6.82
CA ALA A 33 -6.81 24.62 7.09
C ALA A 33 -7.11 23.53 8.13
N ILE A 34 -6.32 22.44 8.17
CA ILE A 34 -6.48 21.38 9.17
C ILE A 34 -5.80 21.68 10.51
N SER A 35 -4.76 22.50 10.55
CA SER A 35 -3.95 22.73 11.77
C SER A 35 -4.73 23.35 12.94
N THR A 36 -5.82 24.07 12.65
CA THR A 36 -6.65 24.75 13.65
C THR A 36 -7.98 24.05 13.93
N LYS A 37 -8.17 22.83 13.40
CA LYS A 37 -9.45 22.13 13.50
C LYS A 37 -9.61 21.44 14.86
N LYS A 38 -10.86 21.40 15.32
CA LYS A 38 -11.25 20.80 16.62
C LYS A 38 -11.39 19.28 16.55
N TYR A 39 -11.31 18.70 15.37
CA TYR A 39 -11.37 17.27 15.11
C TYR A 39 -10.15 16.86 14.29
N GLU A 40 -9.73 15.61 14.43
CA GLU A 40 -8.62 15.05 13.67
C GLU A 40 -8.98 14.93 12.19
N GLN A 41 -8.08 15.37 11.33
CA GLN A 41 -8.16 15.31 9.89
C GLN A 41 -6.77 15.01 9.33
N ALA A 42 -6.72 14.30 8.21
CA ALA A 42 -5.49 14.01 7.48
C ALA A 42 -5.55 14.54 6.06
N VAL A 43 -4.38 14.91 5.54
CA VAL A 43 -4.12 15.43 4.20
C VAL A 43 -2.99 14.62 3.59
N LEU A 44 -3.16 14.20 2.34
CA LEU A 44 -2.10 13.58 1.56
C LEU A 44 -1.56 14.55 0.52
N VAL A 45 -0.27 14.84 0.62
CA VAL A 45 0.47 15.68 -0.32
C VAL A 45 1.25 14.76 -1.24
N PHE A 46 0.94 14.78 -2.53
CA PHE A 46 1.62 13.95 -3.52
C PHE A 46 2.64 14.74 -4.32
N GLY A 47 3.81 14.15 -4.51
CA GLY A 47 4.90 14.68 -5.33
C GLY A 47 5.06 13.88 -6.61
N SER A 48 5.12 14.58 -7.74
CA SER A 48 5.76 14.04 -8.94
C SER A 48 7.21 14.53 -8.97
N GLY A 49 8.17 13.73 -9.43
CA GLY A 49 9.60 14.09 -9.52
C GLY A 49 9.95 15.32 -10.39
N SER A 50 8.95 16.13 -10.75
CA SER A 50 9.03 17.41 -11.48
C SER A 50 8.78 18.64 -10.58
N ASN A 51 8.87 18.50 -9.25
CA ASN A 51 8.52 19.52 -8.24
C ASN A 51 7.05 19.98 -8.27
N LYS A 52 6.17 19.28 -9.00
CA LYS A 52 4.72 19.53 -8.92
C LYS A 52 4.15 18.74 -7.76
N LEU A 53 3.80 19.47 -6.70
CA LEU A 53 3.02 18.97 -5.58
C LEU A 53 1.54 19.06 -5.94
N LYS A 54 0.78 18.06 -5.49
CA LYS A 54 -0.67 18.13 -5.53
C LYS A 54 -1.21 17.56 -4.23
N VAL A 55 -2.03 18.35 -3.55
CA VAL A 55 -2.83 17.87 -2.45
C VAL A 55 -4.00 17.10 -3.07
N LEU A 56 -4.09 15.81 -2.79
CA LEU A 56 -5.25 15.00 -3.20
C LEU A 56 -6.01 14.67 -1.94
N CYS A 57 -6.82 15.63 -1.54
CA CYS A 57 -7.94 15.39 -0.67
C CYS A 57 -9.14 15.73 -1.52
N GLY A 58 -10.12 14.83 -1.65
CA GLY A 58 -11.38 15.22 -2.27
C GLY A 58 -12.03 16.41 -1.54
N ASP A 59 -13.16 16.90 -2.05
CA ASP A 59 -13.94 17.97 -1.42
C ASP A 59 -14.37 17.67 0.04
N ASN A 60 -14.21 16.42 0.49
CA ASN A 60 -14.61 15.90 1.80
C ASN A 60 -13.43 15.56 2.74
N CYS A 61 -12.47 16.46 2.95
CA CYS A 61 -11.61 16.38 4.14
C CYS A 61 -12.42 16.31 5.45
N GLN A 62 -13.68 16.75 5.43
CA GLN A 62 -14.58 16.87 6.58
C GLN A 62 -15.13 15.54 7.09
N GLU A 63 -15.10 14.48 6.29
CA GLU A 63 -15.51 13.16 6.71
C GLU A 63 -14.26 12.44 7.21
N THR A 64 -14.19 12.16 8.50
CA THR A 64 -13.09 11.44 9.14
C THR A 64 -12.86 10.09 8.48
N TRP A 65 -11.81 9.99 7.68
CA TRP A 65 -11.21 8.71 7.34
C TRP A 65 -9.74 8.88 7.66
N ALA A 66 -9.23 7.96 8.47
CA ALA A 66 -7.92 7.93 9.07
C ALA A 66 -6.80 8.39 8.13
N ILE A 67 -5.62 8.66 8.70
CA ILE A 67 -4.30 8.71 8.04
C ILE A 67 -4.16 7.74 6.83
N MET A 68 -4.93 6.66 6.80
CA MET A 68 -5.04 5.62 5.79
C MET A 68 -6.40 5.64 5.06
N PRO A 69 -6.56 6.37 3.93
CA PRO A 69 -7.77 6.31 3.12
C PRO A 69 -7.96 4.92 2.44
N PRO A 70 -9.21 4.55 2.09
CA PRO A 70 -9.47 3.35 1.29
C PRO A 70 -8.75 3.37 -0.08
N VAL A 71 -8.31 2.20 -0.55
CA VAL A 71 -7.55 2.05 -1.81
C VAL A 71 -8.37 2.49 -3.01
N ASN A 72 -9.67 2.22 -3.03
CA ASN A 72 -10.57 2.62 -4.11
C ASN A 72 -10.61 4.15 -4.27
N VAL A 73 -10.59 4.89 -3.16
CA VAL A 73 -10.53 6.36 -3.15
C VAL A 73 -9.18 6.85 -3.69
N LEU A 74 -8.07 6.23 -3.24
CA LEU A 74 -6.74 6.55 -3.78
C LEU A 74 -6.68 6.36 -5.29
N ILE A 75 -7.20 5.24 -5.82
CA ILE A 75 -7.21 4.96 -7.26
C ILE A 75 -8.03 6.02 -8.02
N GLN A 76 -9.21 6.39 -7.51
CA GLN A 76 -10.03 7.44 -8.11
C GLN A 76 -9.27 8.77 -8.16
N TRP A 77 -8.70 9.23 -7.05
CA TRP A 77 -7.91 10.46 -7.03
C TRP A 77 -6.76 10.44 -8.05
N LEU A 78 -5.96 9.37 -8.05
CA LEU A 78 -4.82 9.23 -8.96
C LEU A 78 -5.26 9.29 -10.44
N SER A 79 -6.33 8.58 -10.79
CA SER A 79 -6.83 8.49 -12.17
C SER A 79 -7.30 9.83 -12.75
N GLN A 80 -7.87 10.70 -11.92
CA GLN A 80 -8.44 12.00 -12.30
C GLN A 80 -7.33 13.01 -12.59
N THR A 81 -6.18 12.89 -11.92
CA THR A 81 -5.08 13.84 -12.10
C THR A 81 -4.33 13.69 -13.41
N LYS A 82 -4.32 12.48 -13.99
CA LYS A 82 -3.45 12.08 -15.10
C LYS A 82 -1.94 12.33 -14.84
N ILE A 83 -1.53 12.41 -13.57
CA ILE A 83 -0.14 12.58 -13.13
C ILE A 83 0.36 11.29 -12.48
N CYS A 84 1.57 10.85 -12.86
CA CYS A 84 2.26 9.74 -12.21
C CYS A 84 3.01 10.27 -10.98
N PHE A 85 2.42 10.07 -9.80
CA PHE A 85 3.05 10.45 -8.54
C PHE A 85 4.06 9.40 -8.10
N GLN A 86 5.17 9.87 -7.54
CA GLN A 86 6.27 9.01 -7.09
C GLN A 86 6.42 9.03 -5.58
N GLU A 87 5.97 10.11 -4.94
CA GLU A 87 6.15 10.35 -3.52
C GLU A 87 4.86 10.89 -2.89
N ALA A 88 4.70 10.66 -1.59
CA ALA A 88 3.64 11.27 -0.82
C ALA A 88 4.10 11.56 0.62
N ILE A 89 3.53 12.60 1.23
CA ILE A 89 3.57 12.85 2.67
C ILE A 89 2.14 12.80 3.18
N VAL A 90 1.93 12.15 4.31
CA VAL A 90 0.68 12.28 5.07
C VAL A 90 0.88 13.29 6.20
N VAL A 91 -0.08 14.20 6.35
CA VAL A 91 -0.09 15.19 7.43
C VAL A 91 -1.43 15.11 8.14
N HIS A 92 -1.46 14.95 9.46
CA HIS A 92 -2.70 15.05 10.21
C HIS A 92 -2.58 16.00 11.40
N ASN A 93 -3.70 16.56 11.82
CA ASN A 93 -3.75 17.42 13.01
C ASN A 93 -4.17 16.63 14.24
N HIS A 94 -3.53 16.93 15.38
CA HIS A 94 -4.06 16.65 16.71
C HIS A 94 -4.78 17.90 17.21
N PRO A 95 -6.10 17.84 17.50
CA PRO A 95 -6.86 18.96 18.02
C PRO A 95 -6.21 19.55 19.26
N GLN A 96 -6.06 20.87 19.30
CA GLN A 96 -5.62 21.56 20.50
C GLN A 96 -6.75 21.48 21.55
N VAL A 97 -6.69 20.51 22.45
CA VAL A 97 -7.50 20.52 23.67
C VAL A 97 -6.63 20.96 24.86
N PRO A 98 -7.18 21.67 25.87
CA PRO A 98 -6.38 22.30 26.94
C PRO A 98 -5.49 21.34 27.75
N TRP A 99 -5.76 20.03 27.65
CA TRP A 99 -5.06 18.94 28.34
C TRP A 99 -4.29 18.00 27.40
N HIS A 100 -4.46 18.12 26.07
CA HIS A 100 -3.77 17.34 25.05
C HIS A 100 -3.62 18.20 23.78
N GLY A 101 -2.48 18.88 23.66
CA GLY A 101 -2.03 19.56 22.44
C GLY A 101 -0.72 18.96 21.95
N GLU A 102 -0.62 17.64 22.05
CA GLU A 102 0.63 16.91 21.85
C GLU A 102 0.80 16.56 20.39
N ILE A 103 1.93 16.95 19.81
CA ILE A 103 2.42 16.48 18.50
C ILE A 103 3.06 15.07 18.62
N ILE A 104 2.76 14.35 19.71
CA ILE A 104 3.32 13.03 20.00
C ILE A 104 2.48 12.00 19.24
N PRO A 105 3.10 11.15 18.39
CA PRO A 105 2.37 10.09 17.71
C PRO A 105 1.87 9.04 18.69
N SER A 106 0.62 8.63 18.50
CA SER A 106 0.04 7.42 19.07
C SER A 106 0.51 6.16 18.36
N ASP A 107 0.31 4.99 18.98
CA ASP A 107 0.56 3.71 18.32
C ASP A 107 -0.31 3.53 17.05
N ASN A 108 -1.53 4.09 17.05
CA ASN A 108 -2.42 4.06 15.89
C ASN A 108 -1.85 4.88 14.73
N ASP A 109 -1.17 5.99 15.00
CA ASP A 109 -0.49 6.78 13.97
C ASP A 109 0.61 5.96 13.30
N VAL A 110 1.44 5.30 14.11
CA VAL A 110 2.54 4.46 13.61
C VAL A 110 2.02 3.28 12.79
N VAL A 111 1.01 2.56 13.27
CA VAL A 111 0.41 1.43 12.55
C VAL A 111 -0.26 1.87 11.25
N SER A 112 -1.02 2.97 11.29
CA SER A 112 -1.68 3.53 10.10
C SER A 112 -0.67 4.01 9.07
N THR A 113 0.43 4.61 9.51
CA THR A 113 1.56 5.01 8.65
C THR A 113 2.16 3.81 7.93
N GLU A 114 2.41 2.73 8.66
CA GLU A 114 2.99 1.51 8.10
C GLU A 114 2.04 0.87 7.09
N PHE A 115 0.74 0.84 7.37
CA PHE A 115 -0.24 0.30 6.43
C PHE A 115 -0.36 1.17 5.17
N LEU A 116 -0.49 2.50 5.34
CA LEU A 116 -0.53 3.46 4.24
C LEU A 116 0.72 3.34 3.35
N LYS A 117 1.91 3.18 3.95
CA LYS A 117 3.16 2.96 3.21
C LYS A 117 3.03 1.79 2.22
N TRP A 118 2.44 0.67 2.65
CA TRP A 118 2.29 -0.50 1.80
C TRP A 118 1.19 -0.35 0.74
N GLN A 119 0.08 0.32 1.05
CA GLN A 119 -0.95 0.66 0.07
C GLN A 119 -0.39 1.58 -1.04
N LEU A 120 0.33 2.64 -0.64
CA LEU A 120 0.97 3.55 -1.59
C LEU A 120 2.06 2.85 -2.41
N ALA A 121 2.85 1.96 -1.80
CA ALA A 121 3.85 1.19 -2.53
C ALA A 121 3.23 0.30 -3.62
N LEU A 122 2.06 -0.31 -3.38
CA LEU A 122 1.31 -1.05 -4.39
C LEU A 122 0.75 -0.16 -5.51
N LEU A 123 0.60 1.14 -5.26
CA LEU A 123 0.24 2.16 -6.24
C LEU A 123 1.47 2.87 -6.84
N GLY A 124 2.68 2.41 -6.53
CA GLY A 124 3.93 2.93 -7.08
C GLY A 124 4.44 4.20 -6.40
N ILE A 125 3.87 4.56 -5.25
CA ILE A 125 4.14 5.81 -4.54
C ILE A 125 4.91 5.50 -3.27
N ARG A 126 6.01 6.21 -3.06
CA ARG A 126 6.78 6.15 -1.81
C ARG A 126 6.18 7.10 -0.80
N LEU A 127 5.72 6.58 0.34
CA LEU A 127 5.48 7.45 1.50
C LEU A 127 6.84 7.97 1.99
N THR A 128 7.03 9.27 2.02
CA THR A 128 8.28 9.89 2.46
C THR A 128 8.17 10.32 3.91
N ASP A 129 7.02 10.74 4.40
CA ASP A 129 6.88 11.07 5.82
C ASP A 129 5.44 11.00 6.29
N HIS A 130 5.30 11.00 7.61
CA HIS A 130 4.07 11.31 8.32
C HIS A 130 4.35 12.47 9.28
N THR A 131 3.69 13.60 9.09
CA THR A 131 3.82 14.76 9.99
C THR A 131 2.54 14.99 10.78
N ILE A 132 2.69 15.10 12.10
CA ILE A 132 1.62 15.50 13.02
C ILE A 132 1.72 16.99 13.28
N ILE A 133 0.61 17.71 13.21
CA ILE A 133 0.57 19.15 13.50
C ILE A 133 -0.42 19.47 14.62
N SER A 134 -0.16 20.52 15.39
CA SER A 134 -1.11 21.03 16.38
C SER A 134 -0.90 22.54 16.56
N GLY A 135 -1.76 23.35 15.94
CA GLY A 135 -1.55 24.79 15.81
C GLY A 135 -0.29 25.12 15.02
N ASP A 136 0.69 25.77 15.66
CA ASP A 136 1.97 26.17 15.08
C ASP A 136 3.08 25.11 15.23
N LYS A 137 2.80 24.02 15.95
CA LYS A 137 3.74 22.93 16.17
C LYS A 137 3.61 21.85 15.11
N LYS A 138 4.73 21.20 14.79
CA LYS A 138 4.78 20.01 13.94
C LYS A 138 5.79 18.98 14.45
N GLN A 139 5.51 17.70 14.21
CA GLN A 139 6.42 16.59 14.47
C GLN A 139 6.41 15.63 13.28
N SER A 140 7.58 15.44 12.67
CA SER A 140 7.80 14.40 11.67
C SER A 140 8.12 13.07 12.34
N LEU A 141 7.48 11.96 11.92
CA LEU A 141 7.84 10.62 12.37
C LEU A 141 9.21 10.17 11.84
N ALA A 142 9.62 10.65 10.66
CA ALA A 142 10.96 10.37 10.14
C ALA A 142 12.06 11.04 10.99
N GLU A 143 11.86 12.29 11.41
CA GLU A 143 12.82 13.02 12.26
C GLU A 143 13.06 12.34 13.61
N ILE A 144 12.00 11.82 14.25
CA ILE A 144 12.11 11.06 15.51
C ILE A 144 12.39 9.57 15.31
N LYS A 145 12.69 9.13 14.08
CA LYS A 145 13.08 7.76 13.72
C LYS A 145 12.02 6.68 14.00
N LEU A 146 10.74 7.07 14.09
CA LEU A 146 9.61 6.14 14.15
C LEU A 146 9.18 5.69 12.76
N TYR A 147 9.41 6.50 11.74
CA TYR A 147 9.24 6.10 10.34
C TYR A 147 10.58 5.68 9.72
N ARG A 148 10.57 4.56 8.98
CA ARG A 148 11.75 4.03 8.28
C ARG A 148 11.39 3.71 6.84
N HIS A 149 11.75 4.60 5.90
CA HIS A 149 11.35 4.50 4.49
C HIS A 149 11.58 3.09 3.88
N ASN A 150 12.73 2.49 4.21
CA ASN A 150 13.18 1.22 3.62
C ASN A 150 13.20 0.06 4.62
N SER A 151 12.44 0.16 5.72
CA SER A 151 12.31 -0.97 6.64
C SER A 151 11.65 -2.15 5.93
N PRO A 152 12.27 -3.34 5.97
CA PRO A 152 11.65 -4.51 5.39
C PRO A 152 10.52 -5.03 6.28
N LEU A 153 9.37 -5.32 5.67
CA LEU A 153 8.29 -6.05 6.34
C LEU A 153 8.65 -7.53 6.40
N LYS A 154 8.59 -8.11 7.60
CA LYS A 154 8.74 -9.54 7.84
C LYS A 154 7.34 -10.12 8.06
N VAL A 155 6.87 -10.92 7.12
CA VAL A 155 5.47 -11.37 7.09
C VAL A 155 5.37 -12.75 6.44
N SER A 156 4.34 -13.53 6.77
CA SER A 156 4.10 -14.84 6.15
C SER A 156 3.47 -14.70 4.77
N GLY A 157 3.58 -15.73 3.92
CA GLY A 157 2.88 -15.75 2.63
C GLY A 157 1.36 -15.58 2.78
N PHE A 158 0.78 -16.15 3.83
CA PHE A 158 -0.64 -16.00 4.14
C PHE A 158 -1.06 -14.55 4.37
N GLU A 159 -0.32 -13.81 5.19
CA GLU A 159 -0.64 -12.41 5.49
C GLU A 159 -0.42 -11.50 4.27
N ILE A 160 0.55 -11.84 3.40
CA ILE A 160 0.70 -11.19 2.09
C ILE A 160 -0.54 -11.44 1.23
N LYS A 161 -0.99 -12.69 1.10
CA LYS A 161 -2.20 -13.04 0.32
C LYS A 161 -3.43 -12.29 0.83
N ARG A 162 -3.61 -12.21 2.15
CA ARG A 162 -4.71 -11.43 2.77
C ARG A 162 -4.63 -9.94 2.42
N PHE A 163 -3.45 -9.35 2.56
CA PHE A 163 -3.26 -7.93 2.26
C PHE A 163 -3.55 -7.62 0.79
N ILE A 164 -3.01 -8.43 -0.14
CA ILE A 164 -3.26 -8.24 -1.56
C ILE A 164 -4.72 -8.51 -1.91
N TYR A 165 -5.37 -9.53 -1.33
CA TYR A 165 -6.80 -9.76 -1.52
C TYR A 165 -7.63 -8.51 -1.18
N CYS A 166 -7.42 -7.92 0.00
CA CYS A 166 -8.10 -6.69 0.40
C CYS A 166 -7.84 -5.54 -0.57
N PHE A 167 -6.60 -5.41 -1.06
CA PHE A 167 -6.25 -4.41 -2.06
C PHE A 167 -7.00 -4.62 -3.38
N LEU A 168 -7.02 -5.85 -3.91
CA LEU A 168 -7.66 -6.18 -5.18
C LEU A 168 -9.18 -6.01 -5.13
N VAL A 169 -9.82 -6.39 -4.02
CA VAL A 169 -11.27 -6.17 -3.81
C VAL A 169 -11.60 -4.69 -3.84
N GLN A 170 -10.82 -3.85 -3.14
CA GLN A 170 -11.06 -2.40 -3.19
C GLN A 170 -10.78 -1.83 -4.58
N ALA A 171 -9.73 -2.30 -5.27
CA ALA A 171 -9.45 -1.88 -6.63
C ALA A 171 -10.57 -2.26 -7.61
N SER A 172 -11.15 -3.47 -7.50
CA SER A 172 -12.20 -3.94 -8.42
C SER A 172 -13.53 -3.20 -8.25
N VAL A 173 -13.77 -2.55 -7.11
CA VAL A 173 -14.94 -1.67 -6.90
C VAL A 173 -14.91 -0.46 -7.84
N VAL A 174 -13.73 0.05 -8.18
CA VAL A 174 -13.59 1.29 -8.99
C VAL A 174 -13.02 1.04 -10.37
N VAL A 175 -12.40 -0.12 -10.61
CA VAL A 175 -11.81 -0.47 -11.89
C VAL A 175 -12.72 -1.44 -12.64
N GLU A 176 -13.14 -1.07 -13.83
CA GLU A 176 -13.59 -2.00 -14.86
C GLU A 176 -12.37 -2.67 -15.47
N THR A 177 -12.10 -3.91 -15.06
CA THR A 177 -11.10 -4.71 -15.74
C THR A 177 -11.66 -5.31 -17.02
N THR A 178 -10.87 -5.22 -18.08
CA THR A 178 -11.16 -5.74 -19.42
C THR A 178 -11.10 -7.28 -19.52
N GLY A 179 -11.34 -8.02 -18.43
CA GLY A 179 -11.37 -9.49 -18.48
C GLY A 179 -11.75 -10.16 -17.16
N SER A 180 -12.33 -11.36 -17.27
CA SER A 180 -12.74 -12.23 -16.15
C SER A 180 -11.59 -12.61 -15.21
N VAL A 181 -10.34 -12.45 -15.64
CA VAL A 181 -9.17 -12.97 -14.94
C VAL A 181 -8.95 -12.30 -13.57
N LEU A 182 -9.18 -10.99 -13.43
CA LEU A 182 -9.04 -10.35 -12.11
C LEU A 182 -10.11 -10.87 -11.15
N ASP A 183 -11.36 -10.98 -11.60
CA ASP A 183 -12.45 -11.50 -10.77
C ASP A 183 -12.20 -12.97 -10.40
N GLU A 184 -11.73 -13.79 -11.34
CA GLU A 184 -11.36 -15.18 -11.08
C GLU A 184 -10.16 -15.30 -10.14
N LEU A 185 -9.20 -14.36 -10.20
CA LEU A 185 -8.08 -14.29 -9.25
C LEU A 185 -8.57 -13.92 -7.85
N ILE A 186 -9.47 -12.94 -7.73
CA ILE A 186 -10.08 -12.54 -6.46
C ILE A 186 -10.87 -13.71 -5.85
N ASP A 187 -11.71 -14.39 -6.63
CA ASP A 187 -12.48 -15.57 -6.19
C ASP A 187 -11.55 -16.73 -5.77
N ALA A 188 -10.47 -16.99 -6.53
CA ALA A 188 -9.49 -18.01 -6.17
C ALA A 188 -8.78 -17.69 -4.84
N LEU A 189 -8.41 -16.42 -4.63
CA LEU A 189 -7.82 -15.94 -3.38
C LEU A 189 -8.81 -16.04 -2.22
N GLU A 190 -10.05 -15.62 -2.40
CA GLU A 190 -11.10 -15.67 -1.37
C GLU A 190 -11.30 -17.10 -0.87
N LYS A 191 -11.50 -18.05 -1.80
CA LYS A 191 -11.66 -19.48 -1.47
C LYS A 191 -10.44 -20.07 -0.76
N ASN A 192 -9.23 -19.64 -1.17
CA ASN A 192 -7.99 -20.07 -0.53
C ASN A 192 -7.91 -19.56 0.92
N LEU A 193 -8.14 -18.26 1.10
CA LEU A 193 -8.09 -17.60 2.40
C LEU A 193 -9.18 -18.12 3.35
N ASP A 194 -10.39 -18.35 2.86
CA ASP A 194 -11.49 -18.89 3.67
C ASP A 194 -11.18 -20.31 4.16
N ARG A 195 -10.63 -21.17 3.29
CA ARG A 195 -10.19 -22.52 3.67
C ARG A 195 -9.12 -22.50 4.78
N ILE A 196 -8.20 -21.53 4.73
CA ILE A 196 -7.17 -21.36 5.77
C ILE A 196 -7.78 -20.79 7.04
N ARG A 197 -8.69 -19.81 6.94
CA ARG A 197 -9.42 -19.25 8.08
C ARG A 197 -10.17 -20.33 8.84
N GLN A 198 -10.97 -21.15 8.15
CA GLN A 198 -11.70 -22.27 8.73
C GLN A 198 -10.76 -23.25 9.46
N TYR A 199 -9.55 -23.49 8.94
CA TYR A 199 -8.56 -24.28 9.65
C TYR A 199 -8.19 -23.65 10.99
N TYR A 200 -7.89 -22.35 11.03
CA TYR A 200 -7.48 -21.63 12.25
C TYR A 200 -8.61 -21.34 13.24
N GLU A 201 -9.87 -21.32 12.80
CA GLU A 201 -11.05 -21.23 13.68
C GLU A 201 -11.24 -22.49 14.53
N ASN A 202 -10.65 -23.63 14.14
CA ASN A 202 -10.66 -24.82 14.98
C ASN A 202 -9.79 -24.62 16.24
N PRO A 203 -10.24 -25.11 17.42
CA PRO A 203 -9.42 -25.11 18.64
C PRO A 203 -8.04 -25.72 18.40
N HIS A 204 -7.02 -25.20 19.09
CA HIS A 204 -5.64 -25.63 18.87
C HIS A 204 -5.46 -27.15 19.01
N CYS A 205 -6.09 -27.78 20.01
CA CYS A 205 -6.07 -29.23 20.22
C CYS A 205 -6.63 -30.01 19.01
N CYS A 206 -7.63 -29.48 18.31
CA CYS A 206 -8.19 -30.07 17.10
C CYS A 206 -7.29 -29.89 15.87
N ARG A 207 -6.36 -28.93 15.89
CA ARG A 207 -5.41 -28.65 14.79
C ARG A 207 -4.14 -29.48 14.86
N ILE A 208 -3.73 -29.93 16.05
CA ILE A 208 -2.53 -30.77 16.22
C ILE A 208 -2.62 -32.06 15.38
N PHE A 209 -3.82 -32.62 15.24
CA PHE A 209 -4.06 -33.86 14.51
C PHE A 209 -4.62 -33.64 13.09
N LYS A 210 -4.82 -32.38 12.67
CA LYS A 210 -5.30 -32.03 11.32
C LYS A 210 -4.16 -31.36 10.55
N THR A 211 -3.82 -31.93 9.41
CA THR A 211 -2.87 -31.29 8.48
C THR A 211 -3.42 -29.95 8.03
N LYS A 212 -2.57 -28.92 8.04
CA LYS A 212 -2.91 -27.62 7.44
C LYS A 212 -3.32 -27.88 5.99
N PRO A 213 -4.43 -27.29 5.51
CA PRO A 213 -4.86 -27.50 4.14
C PRO A 213 -3.75 -27.10 3.15
N VAL A 214 -3.38 -28.02 2.25
CA VAL A 214 -2.36 -27.81 1.23
C VAL A 214 -2.89 -26.89 0.12
N ASP A 215 -2.03 -26.00 -0.38
CA ASP A 215 -2.34 -24.94 -1.34
C ASP A 215 -2.59 -25.43 -2.79
N ASP A 216 -2.42 -26.73 -3.06
CA ASP A 216 -2.38 -27.30 -4.42
C ASP A 216 -3.55 -26.91 -5.34
N LYS A 217 -4.76 -26.73 -4.79
CA LYS A 217 -5.93 -26.31 -5.58
C LYS A 217 -5.84 -24.86 -6.05
N PHE A 218 -5.27 -23.98 -5.23
CA PHE A 218 -5.10 -22.57 -5.55
C PHE A 218 -4.01 -22.38 -6.61
N THR A 219 -2.82 -22.95 -6.41
CA THR A 219 -1.72 -22.88 -7.39
C THR A 219 -2.15 -23.46 -8.74
N LYS A 220 -2.86 -24.59 -8.77
CA LYS A 220 -3.41 -25.17 -10.01
C LYS A 220 -4.40 -24.22 -10.68
N LYS A 221 -5.31 -23.59 -9.93
CA LYS A 221 -6.25 -22.61 -10.50
C LYS A 221 -5.49 -21.41 -11.08
N LEU A 222 -4.50 -20.87 -10.36
CA LEU A 222 -3.67 -19.76 -10.85
C LEU A 222 -2.94 -20.08 -12.16
N LEU A 223 -2.37 -21.28 -12.29
CA LEU A 223 -1.70 -21.72 -13.52
C LEU A 223 -2.63 -21.80 -14.73
N THR A 224 -3.94 -21.93 -14.52
CA THR A 224 -4.95 -21.90 -15.60
C THR A 224 -5.41 -20.50 -15.98
N LEU A 225 -5.08 -19.48 -15.17
CA LEU A 225 -5.43 -18.09 -15.45
C LEU A 225 -4.47 -17.52 -16.50
N GLY A 226 -4.78 -17.73 -17.77
CA GLY A 226 -4.07 -17.09 -18.88
C GLY A 226 -4.46 -15.62 -19.00
N THR A 227 -3.48 -14.72 -19.12
CA THR A 227 -3.74 -13.30 -19.40
C THR A 227 -2.61 -12.67 -20.21
N SER A 228 -2.97 -11.78 -21.13
CA SER A 228 -2.01 -10.93 -21.84
C SER A 228 -1.60 -9.70 -21.02
N ASP A 229 -2.26 -9.43 -19.90
CA ASP A 229 -1.90 -8.32 -19.03
C ASP A 229 -0.65 -8.67 -18.21
N THR A 230 0.45 -7.98 -18.51
CA THR A 230 1.75 -8.21 -17.86
C THR A 230 1.75 -7.90 -16.36
N VAL A 231 0.91 -6.99 -15.89
CA VAL A 231 0.79 -6.65 -14.45
C VAL A 231 0.06 -7.79 -13.74
N ILE A 232 -1.08 -8.23 -14.27
CA ILE A 232 -1.83 -9.36 -13.69
C ILE A 232 -1.02 -10.65 -13.76
N ASN A 233 -0.31 -10.92 -14.86
CA ASN A 233 0.54 -12.10 -14.98
C ASN A 233 1.69 -12.11 -13.94
N LYS A 234 2.34 -10.96 -13.71
CA LYS A 234 3.35 -10.84 -12.64
C LYS A 234 2.76 -11.12 -11.26
N LEU A 235 1.54 -10.65 -11.01
CA LEU A 235 0.83 -10.89 -9.76
C LEU A 235 0.47 -12.38 -9.56
N ILE A 236 -0.02 -13.03 -10.61
CA ILE A 236 -0.32 -14.47 -10.61
C ILE A 236 0.95 -15.27 -10.29
N ASN A 237 2.06 -14.99 -10.99
CA ASN A 237 3.34 -15.66 -10.74
C ASN A 237 3.84 -15.42 -9.31
N PHE A 238 3.70 -14.20 -8.81
CA PHE A 238 4.03 -13.89 -7.41
C PHE A 238 3.22 -14.75 -6.43
N PHE A 239 1.92 -14.94 -6.66
CA PHE A 239 1.11 -15.82 -5.81
C PHE A 239 1.47 -17.30 -5.91
N ILE A 240 1.86 -17.78 -7.08
CA ILE A 240 2.32 -19.16 -7.27
C ILE A 240 3.57 -19.44 -6.41
N ASP A 241 4.46 -18.47 -6.29
CA ASP A 241 5.71 -18.58 -5.51
C ASP A 241 5.52 -18.35 -4.00
N LEU A 242 4.33 -17.92 -3.57
CA LEU A 242 4.02 -17.60 -2.17
C LEU A 242 3.55 -18.83 -1.39
N ASP A 243 4.47 -19.42 -0.64
CA ASP A 243 4.16 -20.42 0.39
C ASP A 243 3.58 -19.75 1.65
N ASP A 244 2.39 -20.19 2.08
CA ASP A 244 1.67 -19.62 3.23
C ASP A 244 2.44 -19.67 4.56
N GLY A 245 3.22 -20.72 4.77
CA GLY A 245 3.98 -20.97 6.01
C GLY A 245 5.36 -20.32 6.01
N LYS A 246 5.90 -20.01 4.82
CA LYS A 246 7.20 -19.35 4.68
C LYS A 246 7.12 -17.89 5.11
N ARG A 247 8.16 -17.45 5.83
CA ARG A 247 8.36 -16.03 6.15
C ARG A 247 9.12 -15.35 5.03
N PHE A 248 8.60 -14.22 4.58
CA PHE A 248 9.19 -13.37 3.56
C PHE A 248 9.68 -12.07 4.17
N LYS A 249 10.68 -11.48 3.53
CA LYS A 249 11.23 -10.18 3.87
C LYS A 249 11.05 -9.27 2.66
N ILE A 250 10.00 -8.45 2.67
CA ILE A 250 9.63 -7.59 1.56
C ILE A 250 10.12 -6.17 1.84
N LYS A 251 10.74 -5.53 0.84
CA LYS A 251 11.11 -4.12 0.89
C LYS A 251 10.20 -3.31 -0.05
N PRO A 252 9.78 -2.09 0.33
CA PRO A 252 8.95 -1.24 -0.53
C PRO A 252 9.57 -1.03 -1.93
N GLU A 253 10.89 -0.88 -2.02
CA GLU A 253 11.64 -0.71 -3.28
C GLU A 253 11.45 -1.85 -4.29
N LYS A 254 11.07 -3.05 -3.83
CA LYS A 254 10.76 -4.20 -4.70
C LYS A 254 9.31 -4.19 -5.20
N VAL A 255 8.43 -3.47 -4.51
CA VAL A 255 7.00 -3.38 -4.81
C VAL A 255 6.70 -2.15 -5.66
N ILE A 256 7.35 -1.01 -5.39
CA ILE A 256 7.13 0.26 -6.09
C ILE A 256 7.18 0.13 -7.63
N PRO A 257 8.15 -0.58 -8.26
CA PRO A 257 8.16 -0.72 -9.71
C PRO A 257 6.92 -1.43 -10.28
N TYR A 258 6.34 -2.38 -9.54
CA TYR A 258 5.08 -3.01 -9.93
C TYR A 258 3.93 -1.99 -9.87
N GLY A 259 3.85 -1.23 -8.78
CA GLY A 259 2.80 -0.23 -8.60
C GLY A 259 2.86 0.92 -9.60
N LEU A 260 4.05 1.31 -10.07
CA LEU A 260 4.19 2.30 -11.13
C LEU A 260 3.57 1.85 -12.45
N GLU A 261 3.73 0.58 -12.82
CA GLU A 261 3.07 0.01 -14.01
C GLU A 261 1.54 -0.03 -13.84
N LEU A 262 1.06 -0.35 -12.64
CA LEU A 262 -0.36 -0.30 -12.30
C LEU A 262 -0.92 1.13 -12.43
N GLN A 263 -0.22 2.12 -11.88
CA GLN A 263 -0.62 3.53 -11.95
C GLN A 263 -0.67 4.04 -13.40
N LYS A 264 0.29 3.66 -14.25
CA LYS A 264 0.27 3.98 -15.68
C LYS A 264 -0.98 3.43 -16.38
N LYS A 265 -1.44 2.22 -16.00
CA LYS A 265 -2.66 1.63 -16.55
C LYS A 265 -3.92 2.38 -16.13
N PHE A 266 -4.00 2.88 -14.90
CA PHE A 266 -5.09 3.76 -14.45
C PHE A 266 -5.08 5.11 -15.19
N ILE A 267 -3.91 5.73 -15.35
CA ILE A 267 -3.78 7.05 -16.00
C ILE A 267 -4.15 6.97 -17.49
N SER A 268 -3.60 5.97 -18.19
CA SER A 268 -3.84 5.74 -19.63
C SER A 268 -5.25 5.24 -19.97
N ALA A 269 -6.11 5.00 -18.96
CA ALA A 269 -7.43 4.38 -19.12
C ALA A 269 -7.39 2.99 -19.78
N THR A 270 -6.24 2.29 -19.71
CA THR A 270 -6.15 0.86 -20.04
C THR A 270 -7.05 0.06 -19.10
N TYR A 271 -7.06 0.47 -17.82
CA TYR A 271 -8.04 0.07 -16.83
C TYR A 271 -9.08 1.18 -16.76
N LYS A 272 -10.29 0.91 -17.26
CA LYS A 272 -11.40 1.86 -17.21
C LYS A 272 -11.87 1.98 -15.77
N LEU A 273 -12.35 3.16 -15.39
CA LEU A 273 -13.01 3.33 -14.10
C LEU A 273 -14.51 3.21 -14.28
N ARG A 274 -15.16 2.63 -13.27
CA ARG A 274 -16.62 2.58 -13.14
C ARG A 274 -17.21 3.94 -12.84
#